data_AF-A0AAV5TG16-F1
#
_entry.id   AF-A0AAV5TG16-F1
#
_cell.length_a   1.000
_cell.length_b   1.000
_cell.length_c   1.000
_cell.angle_alpha   90.00
_cell.angle_beta   90.00
_cell.angle_gamma   90.00
#
_symmetry.space_group_name_H-M   'P 1'
#
loop_
_entity.id
_entity.type
_entity.pdbx_description
1 polymer ?
#
loop_
_entity_poly.entity_id
_entity_poly.type
_entity_poly.pdbx_seq_one_letter_code
_entity_poly.pdbx_strand_id
1 'polypeptide(L)'
;RRSHFNKYSLNRAYQLKENLVILKLVASIAFPGFLLAVPCFVLFALYRALPHEFSLTKHICVAVYDIWIEITAGAAISVFPFADNRFRKVVARIPV
;
A
#
# COMPACT_ATOMS: atom_id res chain seq x y z
N ARG A 1 25.83 -17.41 36.61
CA ARG A 1 24.38 -17.34 36.27
C ARG A 1 23.92 -16.00 35.67
N ARG A 2 24.81 -15.11 35.16
CA ARG A 2 24.45 -13.78 34.59
C ARG A 2 24.41 -13.71 33.05
N SER A 3 24.85 -14.74 32.33
CA SER A 3 24.98 -14.73 30.87
C SER A 3 23.66 -14.88 30.09
N HIS A 4 22.59 -15.36 30.73
CA HIS A 4 21.30 -15.58 30.06
C HIS A 4 20.45 -14.30 29.91
N PHE A 5 20.61 -13.31 30.81
CA PHE A 5 19.87 -12.06 30.74
C PHE A 5 20.24 -11.21 29.51
N ASN A 6 21.53 -11.18 29.15
CA ASN A 6 22.01 -10.40 28.00
C ASN A 6 21.59 -10.99 26.65
N LYS A 7 21.44 -12.32 26.53
CA LYS A 7 20.96 -12.93 25.28
C LYS A 7 19.48 -12.64 25.02
N TYR A 8 18.67 -12.59 26.08
CA TYR A 8 17.23 -12.30 25.96
C TYR A 8 16.95 -10.82 25.65
N SER A 9 17.72 -9.91 26.24
CA SER A 9 17.60 -8.46 25.98
C SER A 9 18.10 -8.07 24.58
N LEU A 10 19.18 -8.69 24.10
CA LEU A 10 19.64 -8.54 22.71
C LEU A 10 18.55 -8.99 21.73
N ASN A 11 17.93 -10.16 21.95
CA ASN A 11 16.91 -10.69 21.06
C ASN A 11 15.69 -9.73 20.93
N ARG A 12 15.24 -9.14 22.04
CA ARG A 12 14.17 -8.11 22.01
C ARG A 12 14.59 -6.85 21.25
N ALA A 13 15.81 -6.35 21.45
CA ALA A 13 16.28 -5.16 20.76
C ALA A 13 16.38 -5.37 19.24
N TYR A 14 16.81 -6.57 18.81
CA TYR A 14 16.83 -6.95 17.39
C TYR A 14 15.42 -7.04 16.80
N GLN A 15 14.48 -7.69 17.50
CA GLN A 15 13.08 -7.78 17.08
C GLN A 15 12.43 -6.40 16.96
N LEU A 16 12.69 -5.50 17.91
CA LEU A 16 12.15 -4.14 17.86
C LEU A 16 12.70 -3.36 16.66
N LYS A 17 14.00 -3.51 16.38
CA LYS A 17 14.66 -2.87 15.24
C LYS A 17 14.13 -3.39 13.90
N GLU A 18 13.88 -4.69 13.79
CA GLU A 18 13.28 -5.29 12.59
C GLU A 18 11.83 -4.85 12.39
N ASN A 19 11.03 -4.85 13.45
CA ASN A 19 9.65 -4.34 13.41
C ASN A 19 9.60 -2.87 12.98
N LEU A 20 10.54 -2.03 13.44
CA LEU A 20 10.64 -0.62 13.01
C LEU A 20 10.98 -0.49 11.53
N VAL A 21 11.84 -1.36 10.98
CA VAL A 21 12.15 -1.38 9.54
C VAL A 21 10.91 -1.78 8.74
N ILE A 22 10.18 -2.80 9.17
CA ILE A 22 8.92 -3.23 8.54
C ILE A 22 7.88 -2.09 8.61
N LEU A 23 7.74 -1.43 9.77
CA LEU A 23 6.81 -0.31 9.91
C LEU A 23 7.15 0.85 8.96
N LYS A 24 8.45 1.14 8.78
CA LYS A 24 8.91 2.17 7.85
C LYS A 24 8.64 1.80 6.39
N LEU A 25 8.79 0.52 6.03
CA LEU A 25 8.41 0.00 4.71
C LEU A 25 6.90 0.14 4.48
N VAL A 26 6.10 -0.32 5.43
CA VAL A 26 4.63 -0.23 5.36
C VAL A 26 4.20 1.23 5.24
N ALA A 27 4.77 2.13 6.04
CA ALA A 27 4.48 3.57 5.94
C ALA A 27 4.85 4.15 4.57
N SER A 28 5.97 3.71 3.97
CA SER A 28 6.40 4.13 2.64
C SER A 28 5.44 3.70 1.53
N ILE A 29 4.70 2.60 1.70
CA ILE A 29 3.70 2.09 0.74
C ILE A 29 2.31 2.64 1.06
N ALA A 30 1.99 2.81 2.34
CA ALA A 30 0.68 3.28 2.80
C ALA A 30 0.40 4.71 2.36
N PHE A 31 1.39 5.61 2.39
CA PHE A 31 1.19 7.00 1.95
C PHE A 31 0.81 7.12 0.46
N PRO A 32 1.56 6.54 -0.51
CA PRO A 32 1.15 6.58 -1.91
C PRO A 32 -0.15 5.80 -2.16
N GLY A 33 -0.38 4.68 -1.45
CA GLY A 33 -1.64 3.93 -1.53
C GLY A 33 -2.85 4.77 -1.09
N PHE A 34 -2.70 5.54 -0.01
CA PHE A 34 -3.73 6.46 0.46
C PHE A 34 -4.04 7.54 -0.59
N LEU A 35 -3.00 8.17 -1.16
CA LEU A 35 -3.18 9.19 -2.20
C LEU A 35 -3.88 8.65 -3.44
N LEU A 36 -3.53 7.44 -3.88
CA LEU A 36 -4.17 6.78 -5.02
C LEU A 36 -5.62 6.38 -4.76
N ALA A 37 -6.00 6.16 -3.49
CA ALA A 37 -7.36 5.83 -3.11
C ALA A 37 -8.29 7.05 -3.03
N VAL A 38 -7.76 8.28 -2.86
CA VAL A 38 -8.56 9.51 -2.76
C VAL A 38 -9.58 9.66 -3.89
N PRO A 39 -9.22 9.48 -5.18
CA PRO A 39 -10.16 9.63 -6.28
C PRO A 39 -11.31 8.62 -6.23
N CYS A 40 -11.08 7.38 -5.77
CA CYS A 40 -12.14 6.40 -5.56
C CYS A 40 -13.19 6.93 -4.56
N PHE A 41 -12.74 7.49 -3.43
CA PHE A 41 -13.66 8.05 -2.43
C PHE A 41 -14.43 9.26 -2.97
N VAL A 42 -13.76 10.13 -3.74
CA VAL A 42 -14.40 11.30 -4.36
C VAL A 42 -15.46 10.87 -5.38
N LEU A 43 -15.15 9.94 -6.27
CA LEU A 43 -16.08 9.42 -7.29
C LEU A 43 -17.28 8.72 -6.66
N PHE A 44 -17.04 7.93 -5.61
CA PHE A 44 -18.12 7.28 -4.86
C PHE A 44 -19.03 8.30 -4.14
N ALA A 45 -18.43 9.32 -3.51
CA ALA A 45 -19.18 10.39 -2.88
C ALA A 45 -20.01 11.18 -3.90
N LEU A 46 -19.43 11.49 -5.06
CA LEU A 46 -20.09 12.18 -6.16
C LEU A 46 -21.28 11.37 -6.71
N TYR A 47 -21.09 10.07 -6.94
CA TYR A 47 -22.16 9.16 -7.35
C TYR A 47 -23.32 9.15 -6.35
N ARG A 48 -23.02 9.14 -5.04
CA ARG A 48 -24.03 9.12 -3.99
C ARG A 48 -24.75 10.46 -3.83
N ALA A 49 -24.05 11.57 -4.02
CA ALA A 49 -24.59 12.92 -3.89
C ALA A 49 -25.46 13.34 -5.10
N LEU A 50 -25.21 12.78 -6.28
CA LEU A 50 -25.95 13.15 -7.49
C LEU A 50 -27.42 12.68 -7.45
N PRO A 51 -28.39 13.57 -7.70
CA PRO A 51 -29.80 13.19 -7.80
C PRO A 51 -30.06 12.32 -9.03
N HIS A 52 -31.16 11.57 -9.02
CA HIS A 52 -31.48 10.56 -10.04
C HIS A 52 -31.68 11.13 -11.46
N GLU A 53 -31.94 12.42 -11.57
CA GLU A 53 -32.12 13.13 -12.84
C GLU A 53 -30.82 13.16 -13.68
N PHE A 54 -29.65 13.01 -13.04
CA PHE A 54 -28.36 12.94 -13.71
C PHE A 54 -27.91 11.49 -13.94
N SER A 55 -28.76 10.67 -14.52
CA SER A 55 -28.49 9.25 -14.76
C SER A 55 -27.19 9.02 -15.53
N LEU A 56 -26.96 9.76 -16.62
CA LEU A 56 -25.76 9.66 -17.45
C LEU A 56 -24.48 9.96 -16.64
N THR A 57 -24.48 11.04 -15.86
CA THR A 57 -23.32 11.42 -15.03
C THR A 57 -23.05 10.38 -13.94
N LYS A 58 -24.08 9.76 -13.36
CA LYS A 58 -23.92 8.66 -12.39
C LYS A 58 -23.27 7.44 -13.03
N HIS A 59 -23.65 7.07 -14.25
CA HIS A 59 -23.04 5.94 -14.97
C HIS A 59 -21.58 6.22 -15.33
N ILE A 60 -21.26 7.46 -15.73
CA ILE A 60 -19.87 7.89 -15.94
C ILE A 60 -19.06 7.79 -14.65
N CYS A 61 -19.59 8.24 -13.50
CA CYS A 61 -18.87 8.16 -12.23
C CYS A 61 -18.53 6.71 -11.85
N VAL A 62 -19.46 5.77 -12.07
CA VAL A 62 -19.22 4.34 -11.81
C VAL A 62 -18.19 3.77 -12.78
N ALA A 63 -18.29 4.06 -14.07
CA ALA A 63 -17.32 3.58 -15.06
C ALA A 63 -15.90 4.10 -14.77
N VAL A 64 -15.77 5.38 -14.41
CA VAL A 64 -14.48 5.98 -14.04
C VAL A 64 -13.96 5.40 -12.72
N TYR A 65 -14.85 5.09 -11.77
CA TYR A 65 -14.48 4.41 -10.52
C TYR A 65 -13.90 3.02 -10.79
N ASP A 66 -14.54 2.22 -11.63
CA ASP A 66 -14.10 0.86 -11.98
C ASP A 66 -12.72 0.87 -12.69
N ILE A 67 -12.51 1.82 -13.61
CA ILE A 67 -11.20 1.98 -14.26
C ILE A 67 -10.14 2.41 -13.24
N TRP A 68 -10.47 3.35 -12.35
CA TRP A 68 -9.49 3.88 -11.39
C TRP A 68 -9.08 2.85 -10.34
N ILE A 69 -10.01 1.99 -9.89
CA ILE A 69 -9.69 0.94 -8.92
C ILE A 69 -8.79 -0.13 -9.53
N GLU A 70 -8.97 -0.45 -10.82
CA GLU A 70 -8.09 -1.36 -11.56
C GLU A 70 -6.67 -0.77 -11.73
N ILE A 71 -6.57 0.51 -12.10
CA ILE A 71 -5.29 1.23 -12.16
C ILE A 71 -4.59 1.22 -10.80
N THR A 72 -5.34 1.47 -9.72
CA THR A 72 -4.81 1.50 -8.36
C THR A 72 -4.31 0.13 -7.93
N ALA A 73 -5.01 -0.95 -8.27
CA ALA A 73 -4.58 -2.31 -8.01
C ALA A 73 -3.29 -2.66 -8.78
N GLY A 74 -3.21 -2.30 -10.06
CA GLY A 74 -1.99 -2.47 -10.86
C GLY A 74 -0.81 -1.66 -10.32
N ALA A 75 -1.04 -0.42 -9.90
CA ALA A 75 -0.03 0.44 -9.28
C ALA A 75 0.45 -0.12 -7.94
N ALA A 76 -0.44 -0.67 -7.11
CA ALA A 76 -0.04 -1.28 -5.85
C ALA A 76 0.91 -2.48 -6.08
N ILE A 77 0.61 -3.35 -7.04
CA ILE A 77 1.45 -4.49 -7.42
C ILE A 77 2.81 -4.02 -7.95
N SER A 78 2.83 -2.96 -8.76
CA SER A 78 4.09 -2.44 -9.32
C SER A 78 4.95 -1.72 -8.29
N VAL A 79 4.39 -1.15 -7.23
CA VAL A 79 5.15 -0.48 -6.14
C VAL A 79 5.88 -1.49 -5.24
N PHE A 80 5.35 -2.69 -5.03
CA PHE A 80 5.99 -3.75 -4.22
C PHE A 80 7.46 -4.04 -4.60
N PRO A 81 7.84 -4.25 -5.87
CA PRO A 81 9.22 -4.48 -6.26
C PRO A 81 10.13 -3.24 -6.13
N PHE A 82 9.58 -2.03 -6.03
CA PHE A 82 10.36 -0.79 -5.92
C PHE A 82 10.48 -0.26 -4.49
N ALA A 83 9.57 -0.62 -3.59
CA ALA A 83 9.55 -0.12 -2.21
C ALA A 83 10.68 -0.68 -1.33
N ASP A 84 11.29 -1.81 -1.69
CA ASP A 84 12.35 -2.42 -0.88
C ASP A 84 13.62 -2.73 -1.68
N ASN A 85 14.75 -2.18 -1.21
CA ASN A 85 16.08 -2.52 -1.70
C ASN A 85 16.44 -3.99 -1.42
N ARG A 86 15.82 -4.64 -0.43
CA ARG A 86 15.96 -6.08 -0.19
C ARG A 86 15.31 -6.91 -1.28
N PHE A 87 14.10 -6.55 -1.71
CA PHE A 87 13.41 -7.24 -2.80
C PHE A 87 14.06 -6.99 -4.15
N ARG A 88 14.57 -5.78 -4.42
CA ARG A 88 15.37 -5.50 -5.63
C ARG A 88 16.55 -6.47 -5.81
N LYS A 89 17.25 -6.81 -4.72
CA LYS A 89 18.37 -7.78 -4.75
C LYS A 89 17.93 -9.22 -4.98
N VAL A 90 16.70 -9.57 -4.58
CA VAL A 90 16.12 -10.91 -4.81
C VAL A 90 15.58 -11.02 -6.23
N VAL A 91 14.84 -10.01 -6.70
CA VAL A 91 14.31 -9.94 -8.08
C VAL A 91 15.45 -9.91 -9.10
N ALA A 92 16.54 -9.17 -8.84
CA ALA A 92 17.72 -9.15 -9.72
C ALA A 92 18.49 -10.50 -9.79
N ARG A 93 18.17 -11.47 -8.94
CA ARG A 93 18.78 -12.83 -8.96
C ARG A 93 17.91 -13.87 -9.67
N ILE A 94 16.69 -13.53 -10.06
CA ILE A 94 15.82 -14.44 -10.81
C ILE A 94 16.20 -14.29 -12.28
N PRO A 95 16.81 -15.32 -12.92
CA PRO A 95 17.04 -15.27 -14.36
C PRO A 95 15.69 -15.28 -15.07
N VAL A 96 15.48 -14.27 -15.92
CA VAL A 96 14.35 -14.19 -16.86
C VAL A 96 14.60 -15.16 -18.00
#